data_AF-A0AAF0CGE1-F1
#
_entry.id   AF-A0AAF0CGE1-F1
#
_cell.length_a   1.000
_cell.length_b   1.000
_cell.length_c   1.000
_cell.angle_alpha   90.00
_cell.angle_beta   90.00
_cell.angle_gamma   90.00
#
_symmetry.space_group_name_H-M   'P 1'
#
loop_
_entity.id
_entity.type
_entity.pdbx_description
1 polymer ?
#
loop_
_entity_poly.entity_id
_entity_poly.type
_entity_poly.pdbx_seq_one_letter_code
_entity_poly.pdbx_strand_id
1 'polypeptide(L)'
;MRKYLLLLSTLVILKAPLGAQVTIGSSLSDGGSDSATGGVYIMTGGDFGADNTALTWSFFDDDDLDPNRSVTPLLFENTAANTWVLRGIGTSVTSDESGLQADIAFGLIEGSAAVSAGYTFGFSDRAVASAGDGNTTNVSENQGLIGNVGGTDWSFTGTGQDPDTLSIGQTFIINGGGAGGTYNLYGNQRGYAATMTAGVSAVPEPSTYAALAGLGALGMAFCRRRQRAAFRP
;
A
#
# COMPACT_ATOMS: atom_id res chain seq x y z
N MET A 1 -56.07 -31.66 7.35
CA MET A 1 -54.92 -31.55 6.43
C MET A 1 -54.14 -30.26 6.73
N ARG A 2 -53.00 -30.36 7.42
CA ARG A 2 -52.12 -29.22 7.75
C ARG A 2 -51.22 -28.91 6.55
N LYS A 3 -51.42 -27.75 5.92
CA LYS A 3 -50.55 -27.24 4.85
C LYS A 3 -49.29 -26.66 5.49
N TYR A 4 -48.16 -27.36 5.35
CA TYR A 4 -46.85 -26.84 5.75
C TYR A 4 -46.44 -25.73 4.77
N LEU A 5 -46.54 -24.49 5.21
CA LEU A 5 -46.03 -23.34 4.47
C LEU A 5 -44.50 -23.30 4.68
N LEU A 6 -43.76 -23.86 3.73
CA LEU A 6 -42.31 -23.74 3.65
C LEU A 6 -41.96 -22.26 3.42
N LEU A 7 -41.55 -21.55 4.47
CA LEU A 7 -40.90 -20.24 4.30
C LEU A 7 -39.50 -20.49 3.78
N LEU A 8 -39.33 -20.37 2.46
CA LEU A 8 -38.03 -20.23 1.83
C LEU A 8 -37.47 -18.87 2.27
N SER A 9 -36.66 -18.86 3.33
CA SER A 9 -35.88 -17.68 3.69
C SER A 9 -34.74 -17.58 2.68
N THR A 10 -34.97 -16.86 1.59
CA THR A 10 -33.92 -16.51 0.64
C THR A 10 -32.95 -15.58 1.37
N LEU A 11 -31.80 -16.12 1.77
CA LEU A 11 -30.69 -15.33 2.28
C LEU A 11 -30.19 -14.46 1.11
N VAL A 12 -30.67 -13.21 1.04
CA VAL A 12 -30.13 -12.23 0.12
C VAL A 12 -28.78 -11.83 0.67
N ILE A 13 -27.73 -12.48 0.18
CA ILE A 13 -26.36 -12.03 0.39
C ILE A 13 -26.24 -10.75 -0.43
N LEU A 14 -26.35 -9.59 0.22
CA LEU A 14 -25.94 -8.32 -0.38
C LEU A 14 -24.45 -8.44 -0.65
N LYS A 15 -24.08 -8.76 -1.90
CA LYS A 15 -22.74 -8.48 -2.39
C LYS A 15 -22.64 -6.96 -2.50
N ALA A 16 -22.06 -6.32 -1.49
CA ALA A 16 -21.59 -4.96 -1.68
C ALA A 16 -20.63 -4.99 -2.88
N PRO A 17 -20.73 -4.05 -3.84
CA PRO A 17 -19.72 -3.95 -4.88
C PRO A 17 -18.37 -3.72 -4.18
N LEU A 18 -17.47 -4.69 -4.31
CA LEU A 18 -16.08 -4.47 -3.96
C LEU A 18 -15.61 -3.29 -4.81
N GLY A 19 -15.08 -2.25 -4.17
CA GLY A 19 -14.51 -1.12 -4.89
C GLY A 19 -13.47 -1.63 -5.89
N ALA A 20 -13.37 -0.97 -7.04
CA ALA A 20 -12.34 -1.31 -8.03
C ALA A 20 -10.96 -1.21 -7.37
N GLN A 21 -10.16 -2.26 -7.51
CA GLN A 21 -8.76 -2.20 -7.11
C GLN A 21 -7.97 -1.48 -8.20
N VAL A 22 -6.98 -0.69 -7.78
CA VAL A 22 -6.04 0.01 -8.64
C VAL A 22 -4.65 -0.52 -8.31
N THR A 23 -3.94 -0.97 -9.34
CA THR A 23 -2.54 -1.38 -9.21
C THR A 23 -1.68 -0.40 -10.00
N ILE A 24 -0.64 0.13 -9.34
CA ILE A 24 0.39 0.99 -9.95
C ILE A 24 1.76 0.36 -9.74
N GLY A 25 2.72 0.69 -10.60
CA GLY A 25 4.08 0.14 -10.53
C GLY A 25 4.65 -0.20 -11.89
N SER A 26 5.84 -0.78 -11.88
CA SER A 26 6.52 -1.30 -13.07
C SER A 26 6.27 -2.81 -13.23
N SER A 27 6.61 -3.35 -14.39
CA SER A 27 6.60 -4.81 -14.61
C SER A 27 7.53 -5.50 -13.60
N LEU A 28 7.06 -6.59 -13.00
CA LEU A 28 7.83 -7.38 -12.04
C LEU A 28 8.79 -8.33 -12.76
N SER A 29 10.01 -7.87 -13.03
CA SER A 29 11.07 -8.64 -13.72
C SER A 29 12.44 -8.33 -13.14
N ASP A 30 13.37 -9.27 -13.32
CA ASP A 30 14.80 -9.09 -13.02
C ASP A 30 15.35 -7.81 -13.68
N GLY A 31 15.93 -6.96 -12.85
CA GLY A 31 16.52 -5.68 -13.21
C GLY A 31 18.05 -5.67 -13.21
N GLY A 32 18.68 -6.82 -12.97
CA GLY A 32 20.11 -6.99 -12.72
C GLY A 32 20.51 -6.73 -11.26
N SER A 33 21.72 -7.18 -10.91
CA SER A 33 22.26 -7.01 -9.56
C SER A 33 22.56 -5.55 -9.21
N ASP A 34 22.27 -5.16 -7.97
CA ASP A 34 22.58 -3.85 -7.42
C ASP A 34 23.10 -3.97 -5.99
N SER A 35 24.37 -3.62 -5.81
CA SER A 35 25.04 -3.65 -4.51
C SER A 35 24.79 -2.39 -3.66
N ALA A 36 23.84 -1.54 -4.06
CA ALA A 36 23.50 -0.35 -3.29
C ALA A 36 22.44 -0.67 -2.26
N THR A 37 22.60 -0.08 -1.08
CA THR A 37 21.71 -0.27 0.07
C THR A 37 21.43 1.07 0.74
N GLY A 38 20.31 1.17 1.44
CA GLY A 38 19.87 2.34 2.22
C GLY A 38 19.02 3.36 1.44
N GLY A 39 18.70 3.09 0.18
CA GLY A 39 17.92 3.99 -0.68
C GLY A 39 16.42 4.06 -0.36
N VAL A 40 15.81 5.20 -0.67
CA VAL A 40 14.37 5.41 -0.83
C VAL A 40 14.09 5.56 -2.31
N TYR A 41 13.17 4.74 -2.80
CA TYR A 41 12.77 4.65 -4.20
C TYR A 41 11.32 5.09 -4.30
N ILE A 42 11.03 6.08 -5.13
CA ILE A 42 9.70 6.67 -5.33
C ILE A 42 9.26 6.42 -6.76
N MET A 43 8.07 5.83 -6.93
CA MET A 43 7.46 5.65 -8.24
C MET A 43 6.92 7.00 -8.75
N THR A 44 7.45 7.45 -9.88
CA THR A 44 7.09 8.70 -10.56
C THR A 44 6.25 8.50 -11.83
N GLY A 45 6.13 7.26 -12.32
CA GLY A 45 5.38 6.93 -13.54
C GLY A 45 3.87 6.74 -13.38
N GLY A 46 3.30 6.87 -12.18
CA GLY A 46 1.87 6.70 -11.97
C GLY A 46 1.38 7.14 -10.58
N ASP A 47 0.07 7.24 -10.42
CA ASP A 47 -0.61 7.56 -9.16
C ASP A 47 -1.90 6.73 -8.98
N PHE A 48 -2.44 6.68 -7.77
CA PHE A 48 -3.63 5.85 -7.45
C PHE A 48 -4.95 6.37 -8.04
N GLY A 49 -5.01 7.61 -8.53
CA GLY A 49 -6.15 8.21 -9.24
C GLY A 49 -7.45 8.44 -8.45
N ALA A 50 -7.66 7.75 -7.33
CA ALA A 50 -8.89 7.81 -6.53
C ALA A 50 -8.65 7.43 -5.06
N ASP A 51 -9.58 7.85 -4.19
CA ASP A 51 -9.57 7.54 -2.76
C ASP A 51 -9.66 6.03 -2.52
N ASN A 52 -8.60 5.47 -1.95
CA ASN A 52 -8.45 4.05 -1.67
C ASN A 52 -7.62 3.84 -0.39
N THR A 53 -7.36 2.58 -0.05
CA THR A 53 -6.39 2.17 0.96
C THR A 53 -5.36 1.25 0.32
N ALA A 54 -4.07 1.46 0.59
CA ALA A 54 -3.01 0.54 0.18
C ALA A 54 -3.23 -0.82 0.84
N LEU A 55 -3.29 -1.88 0.03
CA LEU A 55 -3.63 -3.23 0.49
C LEU A 55 -2.42 -4.15 0.45
N THR A 56 -1.88 -4.37 -0.75
CA THR A 56 -0.77 -5.28 -0.99
C THR A 56 0.25 -4.65 -1.93
N TRP A 57 1.48 -5.13 -1.85
CA TRP A 57 2.55 -4.77 -2.75
C TRP A 57 3.34 -5.99 -3.17
N SER A 58 4.16 -5.82 -4.18
CA SER A 58 4.99 -6.87 -4.73
C SER A 58 6.28 -6.25 -5.24
N PHE A 59 7.36 -7.01 -5.20
CA PHE A 59 8.63 -6.61 -5.76
C PHE A 59 9.37 -7.82 -6.33
N PHE A 60 10.39 -7.57 -7.13
CA PHE A 60 11.27 -8.60 -7.65
C PHE A 60 12.67 -8.38 -7.07
N ASP A 61 13.25 -9.43 -6.49
CA ASP A 61 14.60 -9.44 -5.95
C ASP A 61 15.17 -10.86 -6.01
N ASP A 62 16.18 -11.06 -6.85
CA ASP A 62 16.98 -12.29 -7.01
C ASP A 62 18.49 -12.03 -6.84
N ASP A 63 18.85 -10.92 -6.20
CA ASP A 63 20.25 -10.55 -5.98
C ASP A 63 20.83 -11.36 -4.81
N ASP A 64 21.69 -12.34 -5.13
CA ASP A 64 22.35 -13.21 -4.15
C ASP A 64 23.55 -12.55 -3.44
N LEU A 65 23.86 -11.31 -3.80
CA LEU A 65 25.01 -10.59 -3.26
C LEU A 65 24.77 -10.03 -1.85
N ASP A 66 23.52 -9.78 -1.46
CA ASP A 66 23.15 -9.17 -0.18
C ASP A 66 22.00 -9.91 0.53
N PRO A 67 22.27 -11.09 1.10
CA PRO A 67 21.25 -11.91 1.72
C PRO A 67 20.59 -11.28 2.93
N ASN A 68 19.28 -11.51 3.02
CA ASN A 68 18.39 -10.97 4.05
C ASN A 68 18.19 -9.45 3.99
N ARG A 69 18.30 -8.85 2.81
CA ARG A 69 17.94 -7.45 2.60
C ARG A 69 16.49 -7.23 3.04
N SER A 70 16.24 -6.16 3.78
CA SER A 70 14.89 -5.81 4.22
C SER A 70 14.31 -4.75 3.30
N VAL A 71 13.10 -4.95 2.81
CA VAL A 71 12.41 -4.00 1.94
C VAL A 71 11.15 -3.51 2.65
N THR A 72 10.98 -2.19 2.70
CA THR A 72 9.86 -1.52 3.38
C THR A 72 9.04 -0.73 2.38
N PRO A 73 7.74 -1.00 2.21
CA PRO A 73 6.89 -0.22 1.33
C PRO A 73 6.55 1.15 1.95
N LEU A 74 6.50 2.17 1.11
CA LEU A 74 6.27 3.56 1.49
C LEU A 74 5.15 4.17 0.64
N LEU A 75 4.43 5.14 1.19
CA LEU A 75 3.41 5.92 0.50
C LEU A 75 3.79 7.40 0.49
N PHE A 76 3.71 8.02 -0.69
CA PHE A 76 4.10 9.41 -0.88
C PHE A 76 2.97 10.21 -1.50
N GLU A 77 2.81 11.46 -1.06
CA GLU A 77 1.91 12.44 -1.68
C GLU A 77 2.70 13.45 -2.49
N ASN A 78 2.33 13.64 -3.75
CA ASN A 78 2.85 14.71 -4.60
C ASN A 78 2.23 16.06 -4.19
N THR A 79 2.99 16.91 -3.51
CA THR A 79 2.48 18.20 -2.98
C THR A 79 2.82 19.40 -3.88
N ALA A 80 3.84 19.26 -4.72
CA ALA A 80 4.23 20.23 -5.74
C ALA A 80 5.07 19.51 -6.80
N ALA A 81 5.35 20.16 -7.94
CA ALA A 81 6.18 19.56 -8.99
C ALA A 81 7.47 18.96 -8.40
N ASN A 82 7.63 17.64 -8.59
CA ASN A 82 8.73 16.84 -8.10
C ASN A 82 8.95 16.84 -6.58
N THR A 83 7.94 17.22 -5.79
CA THR A 83 8.02 17.31 -4.33
C THR A 83 7.05 16.33 -3.69
N TRP A 84 7.61 15.36 -3.00
CA TRP A 84 6.90 14.23 -2.42
C TRP A 84 6.98 14.27 -0.90
N VAL A 85 5.86 14.07 -0.22
CA VAL A 85 5.81 14.00 1.24
C VAL A 85 5.51 12.56 1.65
N LEU A 86 6.32 11.98 2.54
CA LEU A 86 6.08 10.64 3.08
C LEU A 86 4.84 10.66 3.98
N ARG A 87 3.84 9.83 3.64
CA ARG A 87 2.54 9.77 4.33
C ARG A 87 2.28 8.45 5.03
N GLY A 88 2.90 7.38 4.58
CA GLY A 88 2.71 6.05 5.15
C GLY A 88 3.97 5.21 5.06
N ILE A 89 4.23 4.46 6.12
CA ILE A 89 5.30 3.47 6.22
C ILE A 89 4.62 2.14 6.53
N GLY A 90 4.83 1.15 5.66
CA GLY A 90 4.31 -0.19 5.86
C GLY A 90 5.30 -1.12 6.57
N THR A 91 4.99 -2.41 6.59
CA THR A 91 5.80 -3.43 7.28
C THR A 91 6.99 -3.84 6.43
N SER A 92 8.18 -3.77 7.01
CA SER A 92 9.39 -4.34 6.41
C SER A 92 9.26 -5.84 6.22
N VAL A 93 9.70 -6.33 5.07
CA VAL A 93 9.86 -7.76 4.79
C VAL A 93 11.30 -8.06 4.47
N THR A 94 11.78 -9.20 4.93
CA THR A 94 13.09 -9.73 4.51
C THR A 94 12.92 -10.42 3.17
N SER A 95 13.70 -9.98 2.18
CA SER A 95 13.79 -10.62 0.88
C SER A 95 14.33 -12.04 1.01
N ASP A 96 13.73 -12.97 0.28
CA ASP A 96 14.20 -14.35 0.19
C ASP A 96 15.06 -14.63 -1.05
N GLU A 97 15.37 -13.58 -1.84
CA GLU A 97 16.24 -13.63 -3.03
C GLU A 97 15.75 -14.62 -4.10
N SER A 98 14.49 -15.06 -4.04
CA SER A 98 13.95 -16.05 -4.96
C SER A 98 13.37 -15.46 -6.26
N GLY A 99 13.50 -14.14 -6.43
CA GLY A 99 12.90 -13.36 -7.50
C GLY A 99 11.59 -12.70 -7.07
N LEU A 100 10.47 -13.10 -7.68
CA LEU A 100 9.17 -12.46 -7.46
C LEU A 100 8.64 -12.73 -6.03
N GLN A 101 8.46 -11.66 -5.27
CA GLN A 101 7.81 -11.65 -3.97
C GLN A 101 6.51 -10.85 -4.07
N ALA A 102 5.36 -11.53 -3.97
CA ALA A 102 4.07 -11.00 -4.38
C ALA A 102 3.00 -11.00 -3.29
N ASP A 103 1.98 -10.15 -3.48
CA ASP A 103 0.78 -10.02 -2.64
C ASP A 103 1.07 -9.83 -1.14
N ILE A 104 2.19 -9.18 -0.83
CA ILE A 104 2.60 -8.88 0.53
C ILE A 104 1.69 -7.79 1.06
N ALA A 105 1.10 -7.98 2.25
CA ALA A 105 0.29 -6.94 2.88
C ALA A 105 1.11 -5.67 3.12
N PHE A 106 0.54 -4.49 2.83
CA PHE A 106 1.22 -3.22 3.11
C PHE A 106 1.57 -3.09 4.60
N GLY A 107 0.65 -3.49 5.49
CA GLY A 107 0.89 -3.56 6.93
C GLY A 107 1.32 -2.22 7.52
N LEU A 108 0.40 -1.26 7.64
CA LEU A 108 0.73 0.07 8.15
C LEU A 108 1.43 -0.01 9.52
N ILE A 109 2.68 0.47 9.57
CA ILE A 109 3.44 0.67 10.80
C ILE A 109 3.28 2.10 11.30
N GLU A 110 3.32 3.08 10.39
CA GLU A 110 3.23 4.50 10.76
C GLU A 110 2.60 5.37 9.66
N GLY A 111 1.92 6.45 10.07
CA GLY A 111 1.25 7.38 9.17
C GLY A 111 -0.15 6.91 8.75
N SER A 112 -0.41 6.90 7.45
CA SER A 112 -1.71 6.52 6.86
C SER A 112 -1.51 5.55 5.70
N ALA A 113 -2.40 4.55 5.60
CA ALA A 113 -2.53 3.70 4.43
C ALA A 113 -3.54 4.25 3.41
N ALA A 114 -4.23 5.36 3.72
CA ALA A 114 -5.14 6.01 2.77
C ALA A 114 -4.33 6.64 1.63
N VAL A 115 -4.81 6.45 0.40
CA VAL A 115 -4.22 7.01 -0.82
C VAL A 115 -5.31 7.68 -1.63
N SER A 116 -4.95 8.67 -2.43
CA SER A 116 -5.87 9.40 -3.31
C SER A 116 -5.17 9.83 -4.60
N ALA A 117 -5.84 10.64 -5.42
CA ALA A 117 -5.19 11.27 -6.57
C ALA A 117 -3.96 12.08 -6.12
N GLY A 118 -2.84 11.94 -6.84
CA GLY A 118 -1.56 12.54 -6.46
C GLY A 118 -0.74 11.73 -5.45
N TYR A 119 -1.26 10.62 -4.93
CA TYR A 119 -0.45 9.67 -4.15
C TYR A 119 0.21 8.66 -5.07
N THR A 120 1.46 8.32 -4.74
CA THR A 120 2.20 7.21 -5.32
C THR A 120 2.71 6.29 -4.21
N PHE A 121 3.37 5.21 -4.58
CA PHE A 121 4.09 4.37 -3.66
C PHE A 121 5.59 4.41 -3.94
N GLY A 122 6.32 3.85 -2.99
CA GLY A 122 7.72 3.59 -3.16
C GLY A 122 8.14 2.49 -2.20
N PHE A 123 9.45 2.33 -2.05
CA PHE A 123 10.00 1.46 -1.03
C PHE A 123 11.34 2.00 -0.54
N SER A 124 11.83 1.40 0.54
CA SER A 124 13.21 1.53 0.95
C SER A 124 13.78 0.14 1.16
N ASP A 125 15.04 -0.06 0.81
CA ASP A 125 15.80 -1.32 0.98
C ASP A 125 16.41 -1.43 2.40
N ARG A 126 15.71 -0.88 3.40
CA ARG A 126 16.04 -0.98 4.82
C ARG A 126 14.85 -1.46 5.65
N ALA A 127 15.16 -2.07 6.79
CA ALA A 127 14.18 -2.35 7.84
C ALA A 127 13.80 -1.06 8.57
N VAL A 128 12.51 -0.91 8.86
CA VAL A 128 11.93 0.25 9.51
C VAL A 128 11.03 -0.24 10.64
N ALA A 129 11.14 0.38 11.81
CA ALA A 129 10.34 0.06 12.98
C ALA A 129 9.78 1.33 13.61
N SER A 130 8.50 1.33 13.99
CA SER A 130 7.92 2.47 14.71
C SER A 130 8.53 2.60 16.11
N ALA A 131 8.96 3.81 16.46
CA ALA A 131 9.30 4.14 17.84
C ALA A 131 8.05 4.46 18.67
N GLY A 132 6.86 4.53 18.04
CA GLY A 132 5.58 4.78 18.70
C GLY A 132 5.35 6.24 19.12
N ASP A 133 6.26 7.14 18.78
CA ASP A 133 6.20 8.59 19.10
C ASP A 133 5.91 9.47 17.88
N GLY A 134 5.59 8.86 16.73
CA GLY A 134 5.43 9.57 15.45
C GLY A 134 6.76 9.88 14.76
N ASN A 135 7.88 9.35 15.29
CA ASN A 135 9.12 9.17 14.57
C ASN A 135 9.42 7.67 14.41
N THR A 136 10.09 7.33 13.33
CA THR A 136 10.46 5.95 13.00
C THR A 136 11.98 5.88 12.98
N THR A 137 12.61 5.38 14.05
CA THR A 137 14.09 5.26 14.14
C THR A 137 14.59 3.94 13.53
N ASN A 138 15.68 4.07 12.77
CA ASN A 138 16.34 3.06 11.92
C ASN A 138 16.81 1.76 12.59
N VAL A 139 16.99 0.73 11.74
CA VAL A 139 18.11 -0.21 11.83
C VAL A 139 19.12 0.11 10.70
N SER A 140 20.39 0.32 11.09
CA SER A 140 21.65 0.64 10.39
C SER A 140 21.74 0.92 8.86
N GLU A 141 22.20 2.16 8.58
CA GLU A 141 23.16 2.70 7.57
C GLU A 141 22.85 2.91 6.06
N ASN A 142 23.27 4.11 5.59
CA ASN A 142 23.48 4.70 4.23
C ASN A 142 22.40 5.58 3.51
N GLN A 143 22.31 6.85 3.96
CA GLN A 143 22.26 8.20 3.31
C GLN A 143 22.13 8.44 1.76
N GLY A 144 21.27 9.37 1.23
CA GLY A 144 21.55 10.54 0.30
C GLY A 144 20.54 10.98 -0.83
N LEU A 145 20.20 12.27 -1.05
CA LEU A 145 19.56 12.95 -2.22
C LEU A 145 19.02 12.18 -3.48
N ILE A 146 17.78 12.48 -3.95
CA ILE A 146 17.13 11.78 -5.09
C ILE A 146 17.72 12.11 -6.49
N GLY A 147 18.23 11.09 -7.20
CA GLY A 147 18.57 11.09 -8.62
C GLY A 147 17.49 10.44 -9.50
N ASN A 148 17.20 11.07 -10.64
CA ASN A 148 16.32 10.52 -11.68
C ASN A 148 17.16 9.72 -12.68
N VAL A 149 16.88 8.44 -12.86
CA VAL A 149 17.43 7.65 -13.97
C VAL A 149 16.53 7.86 -15.16
N GLY A 150 17.05 8.54 -16.19
CA GLY A 150 16.32 8.74 -17.43
C GLY A 150 15.86 7.39 -18.01
N GLY A 151 14.54 7.21 -18.11
CA GLY A 151 13.92 6.07 -18.79
C GLY A 151 13.23 5.05 -17.90
N THR A 152 13.29 5.16 -16.57
CA THR A 152 12.51 4.30 -15.66
C THR A 152 11.50 5.13 -14.86
N ASP A 153 10.39 4.49 -14.48
CA ASP A 153 9.35 5.14 -13.67
C ASP A 153 9.77 5.43 -12.22
N TRP A 154 11.03 5.18 -11.85
CA TRP A 154 11.53 5.22 -10.47
C TRP A 154 12.59 6.29 -10.27
N SER A 155 12.46 7.05 -9.18
CA SER A 155 13.49 7.99 -8.71
C SER A 155 13.99 7.55 -7.34
N PHE A 156 15.27 7.74 -7.02
CA PHE A 156 15.82 7.23 -5.75
C PHE A 156 16.89 8.11 -5.11
N THR A 157 17.00 8.06 -3.79
CA THR A 157 18.05 8.71 -2.99
C THR A 157 19.44 8.06 -3.28
N GLY A 158 20.39 8.81 -3.86
CA GLY A 158 21.82 8.48 -3.99
C GLY A 158 22.58 8.33 -2.66
N THR A 159 23.90 8.16 -2.70
CA THR A 159 24.72 7.83 -1.51
C THR A 159 25.37 9.06 -0.84
N GLY A 160 25.36 9.14 0.50
CA GLY A 160 26.18 10.03 1.35
C GLY A 160 25.61 11.36 1.89
N GLN A 161 24.28 11.62 1.84
CA GLN A 161 23.69 12.92 2.27
C GLN A 161 22.29 12.90 2.96
N ASP A 162 21.70 11.77 3.42
CA ASP A 162 20.30 11.74 3.95
C ASP A 162 20.16 11.44 5.44
N PRO A 163 18.99 11.78 6.04
CA PRO A 163 18.70 11.48 7.42
C PRO A 163 18.69 9.97 7.71
N ASP A 164 19.31 9.63 8.83
CA ASP A 164 19.23 8.32 9.50
C ASP A 164 17.81 8.02 10.06
N THR A 165 16.77 8.61 9.49
CA THR A 165 15.41 8.54 10.02
C THR A 165 14.43 8.77 8.88
N LEU A 166 13.44 7.88 8.76
CA LEU A 166 12.24 8.13 7.96
C LEU A 166 11.18 8.66 8.90
N SER A 167 10.61 9.82 8.59
CA SER A 167 9.55 10.43 9.40
C SER A 167 8.35 10.76 8.54
N ILE A 168 7.15 10.51 9.06
CA ILE A 168 5.92 10.99 8.40
C ILE A 168 5.97 12.51 8.28
N GLY A 169 5.61 13.03 7.10
CA GLY A 169 5.73 14.44 6.77
C GLY A 169 7.09 14.85 6.22
N GLN A 170 8.09 13.96 6.20
CA GLN A 170 9.37 14.21 5.54
C GLN A 170 9.15 14.51 4.06
N THR A 171 9.81 15.56 3.59
CA THR A 171 9.74 16.01 2.20
C THR A 171 10.95 15.51 1.42
N PHE A 172 10.67 14.97 0.24
CA PHE A 172 11.61 14.48 -0.74
C PHE A 172 11.46 15.32 -2.01
N ILE A 173 12.55 15.93 -2.46
CA ILE A 173 12.55 16.74 -3.68
C ILE A 173 13.36 16.01 -4.74
N ILE A 174 12.68 15.58 -5.80
CA ILE A 174 13.32 15.02 -6.99
C ILE A 174 13.80 16.21 -7.80
N ASN A 175 15.07 16.59 -7.64
CA ASN A 175 15.63 17.63 -8.49
C ASN A 175 15.73 17.07 -9.91
N GLY A 176 14.71 17.36 -10.72
CA GLY A 176 14.77 17.15 -12.14
C GLY A 176 16.03 17.82 -12.65
N GLY A 177 16.97 17.03 -13.19
CA GLY A 177 17.89 17.59 -14.17
C GLY A 177 17.00 18.32 -15.17
N GLY A 178 17.18 19.64 -15.29
CA GLY A 178 16.49 20.41 -16.33
C GLY A 178 16.62 19.63 -17.64
N ALA A 179 15.56 19.59 -18.45
CA ALA A 179 15.49 18.82 -19.70
C ALA A 179 16.87 18.69 -20.38
N GLY A 180 17.56 17.55 -20.20
CA GLY A 180 18.94 17.34 -20.66
C GLY A 180 20.03 17.10 -19.61
N GLY A 181 19.74 17.09 -18.31
CA GLY A 181 20.71 16.71 -17.28
C GLY A 181 20.76 15.20 -17.05
N THR A 182 21.61 14.47 -17.79
CA THR A 182 21.95 13.07 -17.48
C THR A 182 22.81 13.03 -16.22
N TYR A 183 22.23 12.67 -15.07
CA TYR A 183 23.04 12.33 -13.89
C TYR A 183 23.55 10.90 -14.06
N ASN A 184 24.84 10.76 -14.33
CA ASN A 184 25.51 9.46 -14.29
C ASN A 184 25.63 9.01 -12.83
N LEU A 185 24.66 8.22 -12.39
CA LEU A 185 24.92 7.25 -11.34
C LEU A 185 25.93 6.29 -11.94
N TYR A 186 27.15 6.30 -11.40
CA TYR A 186 28.24 5.50 -11.94
C TYR A 186 27.83 4.03 -12.03
N GLY A 187 27.70 3.53 -13.27
CA GLY A 187 28.09 2.16 -13.61
C GLY A 187 26.98 1.16 -13.92
N ASN A 188 25.87 1.12 -13.18
CA ASN A 188 24.92 0.01 -13.29
C ASN A 188 23.49 0.50 -13.59
N GLN A 189 22.88 -0.04 -14.64
CA GLN A 189 21.44 0.08 -14.85
C GLN A 189 20.75 -0.60 -13.67
N ARG A 190 20.14 0.18 -12.79
CA ARG A 190 19.33 -0.35 -11.71
C ARG A 190 17.91 -0.56 -12.24
N GLY A 191 17.52 -1.81 -12.43
CA GLY A 191 16.12 -2.14 -12.65
C GLY A 191 15.45 -2.44 -11.31
N TYR A 192 14.57 -1.55 -10.86
CA TYR A 192 13.68 -1.89 -9.74
C TYR A 192 12.28 -2.16 -10.27
N ALA A 193 11.70 -3.21 -9.73
CA ALA A 193 10.44 -3.78 -10.15
C ALA A 193 9.57 -3.92 -8.92
N ALA A 194 8.61 -3.03 -8.76
CA ALA A 194 7.62 -3.13 -7.69
C ALA A 194 6.25 -2.67 -8.16
N THR A 195 5.21 -3.19 -7.52
CA THR A 195 3.83 -2.77 -7.70
C THR A 195 3.13 -2.62 -6.36
N MET A 196 2.12 -1.78 -6.31
CA MET A 196 1.24 -1.58 -5.17
C MET A 196 -0.21 -1.61 -5.63
N THR A 197 -1.02 -2.40 -4.93
CA THR A 197 -2.45 -2.50 -5.13
C THR A 197 -3.18 -1.79 -4.00
N ALA A 198 -4.05 -0.85 -4.37
CA ALA A 198 -4.95 -0.17 -3.46
C ALA A 198 -6.41 -0.50 -3.81
N GLY A 199 -7.29 -0.39 -2.83
CA GLY A 199 -8.73 -0.54 -3.05
C GLY A 199 -9.54 -0.03 -1.87
N VAL A 200 -10.86 -0.07 -2.01
CA VAL A 200 -11.76 0.21 -0.89
C VAL A 200 -11.62 -0.94 0.11
N SER A 201 -11.06 -0.64 1.29
CA SER A 201 -11.06 -1.57 2.41
C SER A 201 -12.51 -1.79 2.86
N ALA A 202 -13.14 -2.83 2.34
CA ALA A 202 -14.54 -3.14 2.59
C ALA A 202 -14.77 -3.75 3.98
N VAL A 203 -13.93 -3.44 4.97
CA VAL A 203 -14.17 -3.85 6.35
C VAL A 203 -15.44 -3.15 6.80
N PRO A 204 -16.57 -3.87 6.98
CA PRO A 204 -17.82 -3.22 7.33
C PRO A 204 -17.63 -2.57 8.69
N GLU A 205 -17.91 -1.26 8.77
CA GLU A 205 -17.82 -0.56 10.05
C GLU A 205 -18.69 -1.29 11.10
N PRO A 206 -18.32 -1.28 12.39
CA PRO A 206 -19.13 -1.87 13.46
C PRO A 206 -20.61 -1.43 13.43
N SER A 207 -20.86 -0.20 13.00
CA SER A 207 -22.18 0.39 12.76
C SER A 207 -23.01 -0.38 11.72
N THR A 208 -22.37 -0.90 10.67
CA THR A 208 -23.00 -1.70 9.62
C THR A 208 -23.53 -3.02 10.18
N TYR A 209 -22.76 -3.68 11.03
CA TYR A 209 -23.21 -4.89 11.73
C TYR A 209 -24.36 -4.58 12.70
N ALA A 210 -24.28 -3.46 13.43
CA ALA A 210 -25.35 -3.04 14.32
C ALA A 210 -26.66 -2.72 13.56
N ALA A 211 -26.56 -2.06 12.40
CA ALA A 211 -27.70 -1.76 11.55
C ALA A 211 -28.34 -3.05 10.99
N LEU A 212 -27.53 -3.99 10.52
CA LEU A 212 -28.02 -5.30 10.04
C LEU A 212 -28.67 -6.11 11.17
N ALA A 213 -28.08 -6.13 12.36
CA ALA A 213 -28.65 -6.77 13.53
C ALA A 213 -29.98 -6.12 13.94
N GLY A 214 -30.05 -4.78 13.91
CA GLY A 214 -31.26 -4.01 14.19
C GLY A 214 -32.39 -4.31 13.21
N LEU A 215 -32.10 -4.36 11.91
CA LEU A 215 -33.07 -4.75 10.88
C LEU A 215 -33.54 -6.19 11.05
N GLY A 216 -32.63 -7.12 11.39
CA GLY A 216 -32.97 -8.50 11.70
C GLY A 216 -33.94 -8.61 12.89
N ALA A 217 -33.69 -7.84 13.96
CA ALA A 217 -34.55 -7.79 15.14
C ALA A 217 -35.96 -7.23 14.81
N LEU A 218 -36.04 -6.16 14.01
CA LEU A 218 -37.30 -5.58 13.56
C LEU A 218 -38.11 -6.56 12.70
N GLY A 219 -37.45 -7.26 11.78
CA GLY A 219 -38.07 -8.30 10.96
C GLY A 219 -38.67 -9.43 11.82
N MET A 220 -37.93 -9.92 12.81
CA MET A 220 -38.43 -10.93 13.75
C MET A 220 -39.61 -10.42 14.58
N ALA A 221 -39.56 -9.18 15.08
CA ALA A 221 -40.66 -8.59 15.83
C ALA A 221 -41.95 -8.48 14.99
N PHE A 222 -41.83 -8.08 13.73
CA PHE A 222 -42.95 -8.02 12.79
C PHE A 222 -43.57 -9.40 12.52
N CYS A 223 -42.74 -10.42 12.27
CA CYS A 223 -43.20 -11.80 12.08
C CYS A 223 -43.97 -12.33 13.30
N ARG A 224 -43.48 -12.08 14.53
CA ARG A 224 -44.16 -12.47 15.77
C ARG A 224 -45.52 -11.77 15.93
N ARG A 225 -45.61 -10.49 15.58
CA ARG A 225 -46.88 -9.73 15.64
C ARG A 225 -47.93 -10.32 14.69
N ARG A 226 -47.52 -10.70 13.48
CA ARG A 226 -48.43 -11.27 12.47
C ARG A 226 -48.93 -12.67 12.87
N GLN A 227 -48.07 -13.51 13.45
CA GLN A 227 -48.48 -14.82 13.97
C GLN A 227 -49.55 -14.73 15.06
N ARG A 228 -49.46 -13.74 15.95
CA ARG A 228 -50.47 -13.51 17.00
C ARG A 228 -51.81 -13.04 16.44
N ALA A 229 -51.81 -12.24 15.37
CA ALA A 229 -53.04 -11.77 14.74
C ALA A 229 -53.83 -12.90 14.04
N ALA A 230 -53.13 -13.91 13.51
CA ALA A 230 -53.75 -15.06 12.84
C ALA A 230 -54.39 -16.08 13.80
N PHE A 231 -54.15 -15.96 15.12
CA PHE A 231 -54.58 -16.92 16.14
C PHE A 231 -55.74 -16.41 17.02
N ARG A 232 -56.43 -15.34 16.63
CA ARG A 232 -57.66 -14.90 17.31
C ARG A 232 -58.86 -15.72 16.79
N PRO A 233 -59.49 -16.57 17.62
CA PRO A 233 -60.70 -17.31 17.26
C PRO A 233 -61.92 -16.40 17.12
#